data_AF-A0A517LVC4-F1
#
_entry.id   AF-A0A517LVC4-F1
#
_cell.length_a   1.000
_cell.length_b   1.000
_cell.length_c   1.000
_cell.angle_alpha   90.00
_cell.angle_beta   90.00
_cell.angle_gamma   90.00
#
_symmetry.space_group_name_H-M   'P 1'
#
loop_
_entity.id
_entity.type
_entity.pdbx_description
1 polymer ?
#
loop_
_entity_poly.entity_id
_entity_poly.type
_entity_poly.pdbx_seq_one_letter_code
_entity_poly.pdbx_strand_id
1 'polypeptide(L)'
;MQDLQRPGTTNRLNDDYTRLERIMMKPMIPSVFRTTLLATLFATAGFAVAQEAVIDLPRNFDETRQRNVPLAIHLPKSREAQPLVLVSHGGAGSRHGLYALAAEMAKQDYVVICLEHVTSNTDDIRRRMRTLKLGFKEALLECGDDMTARKNRPLDVRFAIDLAERLNSSDARIRDRIDLSKIAILGHSYGAYTAMVSCGVKPVGIDEDLSEPRIGLGIAMSPQSSNGNFFDRNSFAEVEVPFVGISGTRDIQGNGHRDFFKLMPSKDKHLIWFYDATHFSFSDPTGGPRKLMRTDTDVTRALQIIVPRILDTYLRGAPKLDQTARDALVKKSLGGKVRRIEWQTN
;
A
#
# COMPACT_ATOMS: atom_id res chain seq x y z
N MET A 1 35.60 70.53 21.33
CA MET A 1 35.98 69.98 22.65
C MET A 1 36.64 68.64 22.37
N GLN A 2 37.97 68.63 22.26
CA GLN A 2 38.89 68.15 23.31
C GLN A 2 38.61 66.67 23.63
N ASP A 3 39.31 65.68 23.09
CA ASP A 3 40.75 65.40 22.98
C ASP A 3 41.39 64.95 24.33
N LEU A 4 42.44 64.12 24.20
CA LEU A 4 43.38 63.56 25.20
C LEU A 4 43.09 62.12 25.66
N GLN A 5 44.00 61.13 25.66
CA GLN A 5 45.46 60.97 25.40
C GLN A 5 45.74 59.43 25.46
N ARG A 6 46.44 58.69 24.56
CA ARG A 6 47.91 58.54 24.25
C ARG A 6 48.84 58.48 25.49
N PRO A 7 50.11 57.98 25.45
CA PRO A 7 51.01 57.51 24.35
C PRO A 7 51.73 56.16 24.69
N GLY A 8 52.75 55.59 24.00
CA GLY A 8 53.72 56.03 22.98
C GLY A 8 54.54 54.83 22.44
N THR A 9 55.06 54.91 21.19
CA THR A 9 56.49 55.17 20.80
C THR A 9 57.36 53.89 20.72
N THR A 10 58.23 53.57 19.73
CA THR A 10 58.88 54.27 18.59
C THR A 10 59.66 53.27 17.70
N ASN A 11 59.52 53.40 16.38
CA ASN A 11 60.48 53.33 15.26
C ASN A 11 61.97 52.86 15.41
N ARG A 12 62.45 51.97 14.50
CA ARG A 12 63.58 52.09 13.52
C ARG A 12 64.43 50.81 13.28
N LEU A 13 64.51 50.43 11.99
CA LEU A 13 65.67 50.11 11.11
C LEU A 13 66.71 48.99 11.44
N ASN A 14 67.30 48.49 10.33
CA ASN A 14 68.50 47.64 10.16
C ASN A 14 68.29 46.10 10.29
N ASP A 15 68.88 45.20 9.48
CA ASP A 15 69.88 45.27 8.40
C ASP A 15 69.76 44.01 7.51
N ASP A 16 70.07 44.15 6.22
CA ASP A 16 70.45 43.09 5.27
C ASP A 16 71.76 42.41 5.71
N TYR A 17 71.97 41.10 5.48
CA TYR A 17 73.27 40.51 5.12
C TYR A 17 73.16 39.03 4.70
N THR A 18 73.43 38.74 3.41
CA THR A 18 74.27 37.65 2.81
C THR A 18 74.13 36.16 3.25
N ARG A 19 74.53 35.12 2.50
CA ARG A 19 74.87 34.79 1.10
C ARG A 19 75.50 33.37 1.18
N LEU A 20 74.97 32.43 0.38
CA LEU A 20 75.64 31.30 -0.30
C LEU A 20 76.40 30.17 0.43
N GLU A 21 76.27 29.00 -0.22
CA GLU A 21 77.23 27.87 -0.33
C GLU A 21 77.39 26.94 0.89
N ARG A 22 77.68 25.64 0.78
CA ARG A 22 77.78 24.58 -0.25
C ARG A 22 78.23 23.35 0.56
N ILE A 23 77.88 22.13 0.15
CA ILE A 23 78.75 20.92 0.12
C ILE A 23 77.94 19.61 0.28
N MET A 24 78.13 18.76 -0.73
CA MET A 24 77.74 17.36 -0.84
C MET A 24 78.52 16.46 0.12
N MET A 25 77.90 15.36 0.59
CA MET A 25 78.49 14.02 0.57
C MET A 25 77.42 12.95 0.90
N LYS A 26 77.26 11.99 -0.03
CA LYS A 26 76.60 10.65 0.14
C LYS A 26 77.56 9.69 0.88
N PRO A 27 77.25 8.39 1.16
CA PRO A 27 76.00 7.59 0.98
C PRO A 27 75.59 6.72 2.20
N MET A 28 74.38 6.13 2.19
CA MET A 28 74.15 4.76 2.68
C MET A 28 72.82 4.19 2.12
N ILE A 29 72.86 2.98 1.56
CA ILE A 29 71.71 2.13 1.15
C ILE A 29 71.89 0.79 1.89
N PRO A 30 70.87 0.18 2.51
CA PRO A 30 69.99 -0.85 1.90
C PRO A 30 68.51 -0.72 2.39
N SER A 31 67.44 -1.33 1.87
CA SER A 31 67.19 -2.44 0.95
C SER A 31 65.68 -2.45 0.60
N VAL A 32 65.36 -2.70 -0.67
CA VAL A 32 64.29 -3.59 -1.21
C VAL A 32 62.92 -3.64 -0.52
N PHE A 33 61.88 -3.15 -1.20
CA PHE A 33 60.65 -3.93 -1.48
C PHE A 33 59.97 -3.36 -2.74
N ARG A 34 60.03 -4.13 -3.83
CA ARG A 34 59.17 -3.94 -5.02
C ARG A 34 57.84 -4.63 -4.73
N THR A 35 56.73 -3.94 -4.91
CA THR A 35 55.44 -4.61 -5.06
C THR A 35 54.63 -3.93 -6.15
N THR A 36 54.42 -4.69 -7.21
CA THR A 36 53.61 -4.40 -8.39
C THR A 36 52.15 -4.20 -7.98
N LEU A 37 51.55 -3.05 -8.26
CA LEU A 37 50.12 -2.85 -8.10
C LEU A 37 49.39 -3.50 -9.28
N LEU A 38 48.83 -4.68 -9.04
CA LEU A 38 47.98 -5.42 -9.97
C LEU A 38 46.60 -4.74 -10.00
N ALA A 39 46.22 -4.12 -11.12
CA ALA A 39 44.89 -3.57 -11.32
C ALA A 39 43.87 -4.73 -11.39
N THR A 40 43.10 -4.92 -10.32
CA THR A 40 41.98 -5.86 -10.30
C THR A 40 40.73 -5.13 -10.80
N LEU A 41 40.33 -5.39 -12.04
CA LEU A 41 39.00 -5.06 -12.53
C LEU A 41 37.99 -5.92 -11.75
N PHE A 42 37.32 -5.32 -10.77
CA PHE A 42 36.07 -5.87 -10.26
C PHE A 42 35.00 -5.64 -11.31
N ALA A 43 34.75 -6.66 -12.13
CA ALA A 43 33.46 -6.77 -12.83
C ALA A 43 32.39 -6.96 -11.75
N THR A 44 31.76 -5.86 -11.33
CA THR A 44 30.52 -5.93 -10.57
C THR A 44 29.46 -6.48 -11.50
N ALA A 45 29.25 -7.80 -11.47
CA ALA A 45 28.02 -8.41 -11.92
C ALA A 45 26.92 -7.87 -11.02
N GLY A 46 26.33 -6.74 -11.43
CA GLY A 46 25.17 -6.19 -10.77
C GLY A 46 24.03 -7.20 -10.90
N PHE A 47 23.75 -7.92 -9.82
CA PHE A 47 22.41 -8.42 -9.60
C PHE A 47 21.52 -7.19 -9.37
N ALA A 48 21.11 -6.56 -10.47
CA ALA A 48 19.95 -5.70 -10.44
C ALA A 48 18.76 -6.60 -10.15
N VAL A 49 18.47 -6.81 -8.85
CA VAL A 49 17.09 -7.06 -8.46
C VAL A 49 16.38 -5.78 -8.86
N ALA A 50 15.79 -5.77 -10.06
CA ALA A 50 14.93 -4.69 -10.49
C ALA A 50 13.79 -4.64 -9.49
N GLN A 51 13.93 -3.79 -8.47
CA GLN A 51 12.86 -3.45 -7.57
C GLN A 51 11.72 -2.98 -8.46
N GLU A 52 10.56 -3.64 -8.35
CA GLU A 52 9.34 -3.14 -8.97
C GLU A 52 9.17 -1.69 -8.58
N ALA A 53 8.94 -0.85 -9.59
CA ALA A 53 8.94 0.59 -9.40
C ALA A 53 7.67 0.97 -8.62
N VAL A 54 7.83 1.16 -7.31
CA VAL A 54 6.80 1.79 -6.48
C VAL A 54 6.97 3.30 -6.57
N ILE A 55 5.95 3.97 -7.11
CA ILE A 55 5.89 5.43 -7.15
C ILE A 55 5.06 5.89 -5.95
N ASP A 56 5.72 6.50 -4.96
CA ASP A 56 5.03 7.10 -3.83
C ASP A 56 4.59 8.53 -4.15
N LEU A 57 3.28 8.80 -4.07
CA LEU A 57 2.67 10.11 -4.31
C LEU A 57 1.99 10.57 -3.01
N PRO A 58 2.71 11.16 -2.05
CA PRO A 58 2.15 11.58 -0.77
C PRO A 58 1.17 12.76 -0.86
N ARG A 59 1.13 13.45 -2.00
CA ARG A 59 0.30 14.63 -2.25
C ARG A 59 -0.40 14.55 -3.60
N ASN A 60 -1.71 14.33 -3.59
CA ASN A 60 -2.59 14.41 -4.75
C ASN A 60 -3.87 15.10 -4.29
N PHE A 61 -4.07 16.34 -4.73
CA PHE A 61 -5.13 17.18 -4.21
C PHE A 61 -6.40 17.04 -5.06
N ASP A 62 -7.50 16.70 -4.41
CA ASP A 62 -8.85 16.76 -4.95
C ASP A 62 -9.37 18.18 -4.75
N GLU A 63 -9.32 18.97 -5.82
CA GLU A 63 -9.76 20.38 -5.81
C GLU A 63 -11.25 20.51 -5.47
N THR A 64 -12.09 19.57 -5.91
CA THR A 64 -13.54 19.62 -5.65
C THR A 64 -13.84 19.42 -4.17
N ARG A 65 -13.13 18.50 -3.51
CA ARG A 65 -13.34 18.18 -2.09
C ARG A 65 -12.36 18.89 -1.15
N GLN A 66 -11.45 19.70 -1.69
CA GLN A 66 -10.38 20.39 -0.97
C GLN A 66 -9.60 19.45 -0.03
N ARG A 67 -9.20 18.30 -0.57
CA ARG A 67 -8.68 17.17 0.21
C ARG A 67 -7.48 16.53 -0.45
N ASN A 68 -6.47 16.19 0.34
CA ASN A 68 -5.37 15.37 -0.14
C ASN A 68 -5.73 13.87 -0.11
N VAL A 69 -5.38 13.15 -1.18
CA VAL A 69 -5.49 11.69 -1.28
C VAL A 69 -4.10 11.11 -1.58
N PRO A 70 -3.28 10.83 -0.56
CA PRO A 70 -1.99 10.17 -0.76
C PRO A 70 -2.18 8.77 -1.37
N LEU A 71 -1.28 8.36 -2.27
CA LEU A 71 -1.32 7.03 -2.86
C LEU A 71 0.08 6.51 -3.19
N ALA A 72 0.20 5.19 -3.32
CA ALA A 72 1.39 4.52 -3.81
C ALA A 72 1.01 3.64 -5.00
N ILE A 73 1.77 3.73 -6.09
CA ILE A 73 1.53 2.96 -7.32
C ILE A 73 2.60 1.88 -7.44
N HIS A 74 2.21 0.61 -7.36
CA HIS A 74 3.07 -0.51 -7.70
C HIS A 74 2.89 -0.80 -9.19
N LEU A 75 3.97 -0.61 -9.95
CA LEU A 75 3.96 -0.86 -11.39
C LEU A 75 4.48 -2.27 -11.68
N PRO A 76 3.85 -3.00 -12.60
CA PRO A 76 4.35 -4.29 -13.05
C PRO A 76 5.65 -4.11 -13.85
N LYS A 77 6.34 -5.22 -14.13
CA LYS A 77 7.50 -5.20 -15.04
C LYS A 77 7.07 -4.91 -16.47
N SER A 78 5.92 -5.44 -16.88
CA SER A 78 5.33 -5.16 -18.19
C SER A 78 5.12 -3.66 -18.40
N ARG A 79 5.44 -3.18 -19.60
CA ARG A 79 5.22 -1.80 -20.05
C ARG A 79 3.92 -1.63 -20.84
N GLU A 80 3.26 -2.73 -21.18
CA GLU A 80 1.95 -2.72 -21.83
C GLU A 80 0.84 -2.30 -20.87
N ALA A 81 -0.31 -1.92 -21.42
CA ALA A 81 -1.51 -1.64 -20.63
C ALA A 81 -1.93 -2.88 -19.81
N GLN A 82 -2.03 -2.71 -18.49
CA GLN A 82 -2.41 -3.77 -17.55
C GLN A 82 -3.64 -3.39 -16.72
N PRO A 83 -4.44 -4.37 -16.26
CA PRO A 83 -5.59 -4.10 -15.41
C PRO A 83 -5.20 -3.38 -14.12
N LEU A 84 -6.10 -2.51 -13.64
CA LEU A 84 -5.92 -1.71 -12.44
C LEU A 84 -6.56 -2.39 -11.22
N VAL A 85 -5.82 -2.41 -10.12
CA VAL A 85 -6.31 -2.86 -8.82
C VAL A 85 -6.14 -1.76 -7.78
N LEU A 86 -7.25 -1.32 -7.20
CA LEU A 86 -7.25 -0.37 -6.09
C LEU A 86 -7.18 -1.10 -4.76
N VAL A 87 -6.38 -0.58 -3.82
CA VAL A 87 -6.19 -1.17 -2.49
C VAL A 87 -6.51 -0.16 -1.41
N SER A 88 -7.51 -0.46 -0.57
CA SER A 88 -7.93 0.38 0.56
C SER A 88 -7.52 -0.24 1.91
N HIS A 89 -6.85 0.54 2.75
CA HIS A 89 -6.41 0.11 4.08
C HIS A 89 -7.54 0.14 5.13
N GLY A 90 -7.39 -0.65 6.20
CA GLY A 90 -8.26 -0.59 7.38
C GLY A 90 -8.10 0.68 8.22
N GLY A 91 -8.93 0.87 9.25
CA GLY A 91 -8.79 2.02 10.16
C GLY A 91 -7.40 2.09 10.79
N ALA A 92 -6.86 3.29 10.99
CA ALA A 92 -5.48 3.54 11.42
C ALA A 92 -4.39 3.08 10.43
N GLY A 93 -4.75 2.64 9.21
CA GLY A 93 -3.80 2.19 8.19
C GLY A 93 -3.13 3.31 7.40
N SER A 94 -2.50 2.94 6.28
CA SER A 94 -1.95 3.84 5.26
C SER A 94 -1.87 3.11 3.92
N ARG A 95 -1.48 3.80 2.85
CA ARG A 95 -1.18 3.21 1.53
C ARG A 95 -0.13 2.09 1.54
N HIS A 96 0.59 1.89 2.65
CA HIS A 96 1.56 0.80 2.81
C HIS A 96 1.04 -0.38 3.64
N GLY A 97 -0.23 -0.38 4.05
CA GLY A 97 -0.78 -1.38 4.97
C GLY A 97 -0.87 -2.80 4.40
N LEU A 98 -1.08 -2.93 3.08
CA LEU A 98 -1.22 -4.20 2.35
C LEU A 98 -0.09 -4.37 1.32
N TYR A 99 1.10 -3.83 1.62
CA TYR A 99 2.22 -3.74 0.68
C TYR A 99 2.62 -5.10 0.10
N ALA A 100 2.68 -6.15 0.93
CA ALA A 100 3.11 -7.47 0.49
C ALA A 100 2.18 -8.07 -0.58
N LEU A 101 0.87 -7.85 -0.45
CA LEU A 101 -0.11 -8.30 -1.43
C LEU A 101 -0.08 -7.40 -2.68
N ALA A 102 0.05 -6.08 -2.51
CA ALA A 102 0.16 -5.13 -3.62
C ALA A 102 1.38 -5.42 -4.51
N ALA A 103 2.54 -5.68 -3.90
CA ALA A 103 3.75 -6.06 -4.62
C ALA A 103 3.59 -7.39 -5.37
N GLU A 104 2.90 -8.39 -4.78
CA GLU A 104 2.65 -9.64 -5.49
C GLU A 104 1.71 -9.45 -6.69
N MET A 105 0.65 -8.65 -6.56
CA MET A 105 -0.21 -8.36 -7.71
C MET A 105 0.57 -7.64 -8.82
N ALA A 106 1.48 -6.72 -8.48
CA ALA A 106 2.36 -6.10 -9.47
C ALA A 106 3.30 -7.11 -10.17
N LYS A 107 3.84 -8.10 -9.45
CA LYS A 107 4.59 -9.22 -10.05
C LYS A 107 3.78 -10.04 -11.04
N GLN A 108 2.47 -10.11 -10.84
CA GLN A 108 1.51 -10.84 -11.67
C GLN A 108 0.88 -9.94 -12.76
N ASP A 109 1.60 -8.86 -13.13
CA ASP A 109 1.26 -7.91 -14.18
C ASP A 109 0.02 -7.04 -13.92
N TYR A 110 -0.29 -6.70 -12.67
CA TYR A 110 -1.32 -5.70 -12.35
C TYR A 110 -0.71 -4.33 -12.05
N VAL A 111 -1.35 -3.24 -12.47
CA VAL A 111 -1.07 -1.91 -11.89
C VAL A 111 -1.84 -1.82 -10.59
N VAL A 112 -1.16 -1.58 -9.47
CA VAL A 112 -1.82 -1.52 -8.16
C VAL A 112 -1.69 -0.12 -7.57
N ILE A 113 -2.82 0.52 -7.27
CA ILE A 113 -2.85 1.82 -6.58
C ILE A 113 -3.37 1.61 -5.16
N CYS A 114 -2.48 1.79 -4.19
CA CYS A 114 -2.80 1.74 -2.77
C CYS A 114 -3.15 3.15 -2.28
N LEU A 115 -4.39 3.34 -1.81
CA LEU A 115 -4.89 4.64 -1.37
C LEU A 115 -4.60 4.85 0.12
N GLU A 116 -4.49 6.11 0.53
CA GLU A 116 -4.53 6.52 1.93
C GLU A 116 -5.69 7.48 2.19
N HIS A 117 -6.51 7.15 3.19
CA HIS A 117 -7.70 7.92 3.53
C HIS A 117 -7.42 8.83 4.72
N VAL A 118 -7.12 10.11 4.46
CA VAL A 118 -6.56 11.06 5.45
C VAL A 118 -7.42 11.36 6.68
N THR A 119 -8.71 10.99 6.65
CA THR A 119 -9.65 11.09 7.79
C THR A 119 -9.84 9.78 8.56
N SER A 120 -9.03 8.76 8.26
CA SER A 120 -9.09 7.45 8.93
C SER A 120 -7.74 6.70 8.93
N ASN A 121 -6.65 7.38 8.55
CA ASN A 121 -5.31 6.84 8.51
C ASN A 121 -4.65 6.90 9.91
N THR A 122 -3.41 6.41 10.01
CA THR A 122 -2.66 6.42 11.28
C THR A 122 -2.59 7.81 11.91
N ASP A 123 -2.39 8.85 11.11
CA ASP A 123 -2.21 10.22 11.63
C ASP A 123 -3.53 10.81 12.13
N ASP A 124 -4.64 10.50 11.47
CA ASP A 124 -5.99 10.84 11.92
C ASP A 124 -6.30 10.20 13.28
N ILE A 125 -6.05 8.90 13.43
CA ILE A 125 -6.28 8.19 14.69
C ILE A 125 -5.40 8.76 15.81
N ARG A 126 -4.12 9.02 15.54
CA ARG A 126 -3.22 9.70 16.51
C ARG A 126 -3.71 11.10 16.86
N ARG A 127 -4.27 11.85 15.90
CA ARG A 127 -4.88 13.15 16.16
C ARG A 127 -6.07 13.00 17.11
N ARG A 128 -7.02 12.11 16.81
CA ARG A 128 -8.19 11.83 17.67
C ARG A 128 -7.80 11.44 19.08
N MET A 129 -6.84 10.52 19.23
CA MET A 129 -6.32 10.12 20.55
C MET A 129 -5.83 11.33 21.35
N ARG A 130 -5.08 12.24 20.72
CA ARG A 130 -4.56 13.45 21.39
C ARG A 130 -5.65 14.48 21.69
N THR A 131 -6.50 14.79 20.71
CA THR A 131 -7.48 15.89 20.82
C THR A 131 -8.69 15.52 21.66
N LEU A 132 -9.14 14.26 21.58
CA LEU A 132 -10.30 13.75 22.30
C LEU A 132 -9.92 12.98 23.58
N LYS A 133 -8.61 12.83 23.88
CA LYS A 133 -8.09 12.07 25.02
C LYS A 133 -8.58 10.62 25.06
N LEU A 134 -8.70 10.01 23.89
CA LEU A 134 -9.16 8.64 23.71
C LEU A 134 -8.00 7.64 23.70
N GLY A 135 -8.26 6.41 24.14
CA GLY A 135 -7.40 5.27 23.84
C GLY A 135 -7.48 4.89 22.35
N PHE A 136 -6.59 4.00 21.91
CA PHE A 136 -6.51 3.62 20.49
C PHE A 136 -7.80 2.95 19.99
N LYS A 137 -8.41 2.08 20.80
CA LYS A 137 -9.64 1.39 20.45
C LYS A 137 -10.81 2.37 20.33
N GLU A 138 -10.93 3.29 21.28
CA GLU A 138 -11.97 4.31 21.30
C GLU A 138 -11.82 5.28 20.12
N ALA A 139 -10.59 5.67 19.80
CA ALA A 139 -10.32 6.51 18.62
C ALA A 139 -10.65 5.80 17.29
N LEU A 140 -10.48 4.49 17.21
CA LEU A 140 -10.90 3.68 16.05
C LEU A 140 -12.42 3.59 15.94
N LEU A 141 -13.13 3.40 17.06
CA LEU A 141 -14.60 3.40 17.08
C LEU A 141 -15.15 4.76 16.65
N GLU A 142 -14.62 5.85 17.24
CA GLU A 142 -14.96 7.22 16.88
C GLU A 142 -14.72 7.52 15.39
N CYS A 143 -13.62 7.01 14.82
CA CYS A 143 -13.36 7.10 13.38
C CYS A 143 -14.35 6.28 12.53
N GLY A 144 -14.81 5.14 13.06
CA GLY A 144 -15.82 4.31 12.42
C GLY A 144 -17.20 4.97 12.41
N ASP A 145 -17.52 5.76 13.43
CA ASP A 145 -18.80 6.47 13.56
C ASP A 145 -18.83 7.81 12.80
N ASP A 146 -17.66 8.30 12.39
CA ASP A 146 -17.54 9.52 11.58
C ASP A 146 -18.07 9.33 10.15
N MET A 147 -19.26 9.87 9.90
CA MET A 147 -19.90 9.88 8.58
C MET A 147 -19.06 10.56 7.50
N THR A 148 -18.20 11.51 7.85
CA THR A 148 -17.28 12.16 6.92
C THR A 148 -16.25 11.16 6.39
N ALA A 149 -15.72 10.30 7.26
CA ALA A 149 -14.80 9.24 6.85
C ALA A 149 -15.51 8.18 6.00
N ARG A 150 -16.75 7.81 6.38
CA ARG A 150 -17.58 6.87 5.64
C ARG A 150 -17.88 7.33 4.21
N LYS A 151 -18.22 8.61 4.02
CA LYS A 151 -18.48 9.22 2.70
C LYS A 151 -17.20 9.39 1.87
N ASN A 152 -16.13 9.89 2.49
CA ASN A 152 -14.92 10.23 1.73
C ASN A 152 -14.13 9.02 1.27
N ARG A 153 -14.24 7.86 1.93
CA ARG A 153 -13.49 6.66 1.55
C ARG A 153 -13.80 6.19 0.11
N PRO A 154 -15.06 5.95 -0.29
CA PRO A 154 -15.41 5.67 -1.68
C PRO A 154 -15.14 6.84 -2.64
N LEU A 155 -15.28 8.09 -2.19
CA LEU A 155 -14.95 9.25 -3.03
C LEU A 155 -13.44 9.36 -3.29
N ASP A 156 -12.59 8.96 -2.35
CA ASP A 156 -11.14 8.85 -2.54
C ASP A 156 -10.81 7.77 -3.59
N VAL A 157 -11.60 6.68 -3.67
CA VAL A 157 -11.51 5.65 -4.72
C VAL A 157 -11.82 6.23 -6.09
N ARG A 158 -12.95 6.93 -6.23
CA ARG A 158 -13.34 7.61 -7.47
C ARG A 158 -12.25 8.58 -7.94
N PHE A 159 -11.75 9.42 -7.03
CA PHE A 159 -10.64 10.33 -7.30
C PHE A 159 -9.37 9.59 -7.79
N ALA A 160 -9.04 8.45 -7.19
CA ALA A 160 -7.86 7.69 -7.59
C ALA A 160 -7.98 7.10 -8.99
N ILE A 161 -9.18 6.70 -9.43
CA ILE A 161 -9.40 6.26 -10.83
C ILE A 161 -9.27 7.45 -11.77
N ASP A 162 -9.86 8.60 -11.45
CA ASP A 162 -9.73 9.81 -12.28
C ASP A 162 -8.28 10.29 -12.38
N LEU A 163 -7.52 10.15 -11.29
CA LEU A 163 -6.09 10.43 -11.27
C LEU A 163 -5.31 9.39 -12.09
N ALA A 164 -5.66 8.11 -12.00
CA ALA A 164 -5.05 7.07 -12.82
C ALA A 164 -5.24 7.36 -14.31
N GLU A 165 -6.42 7.83 -14.72
CA GLU A 165 -6.71 8.24 -16.10
C GLU A 165 -5.83 9.41 -16.57
N ARG A 166 -5.69 10.45 -15.74
CA ARG A 166 -4.79 11.57 -16.03
C ARG A 166 -3.32 11.11 -16.14
N LEU A 167 -2.85 10.33 -15.17
CA LEU A 167 -1.47 9.81 -15.15
C LEU A 167 -1.20 8.89 -16.35
N ASN A 168 -2.16 8.06 -16.72
CA ASN A 168 -2.09 7.18 -17.90
C ASN A 168 -2.07 7.94 -19.23
N SER A 169 -2.49 9.21 -19.23
CA SER A 169 -2.47 10.08 -20.41
C SER A 169 -1.20 10.95 -20.47
N SER A 170 -0.69 11.42 -19.33
CA SER A 170 0.33 12.48 -19.31
C SER A 170 1.62 12.20 -18.52
N ASP A 171 1.64 11.27 -17.55
CA ASP A 171 2.84 11.00 -16.75
C ASP A 171 3.79 10.05 -17.50
N ALA A 172 5.01 10.50 -17.81
CA ALA A 172 5.98 9.73 -18.59
C ALA A 172 6.33 8.34 -18.03
N ARG A 173 6.08 8.07 -16.73
CA ARG A 173 6.36 6.78 -16.08
C ARG A 173 5.19 5.80 -16.18
N ILE A 174 3.98 6.32 -16.39
CA ILE A 174 2.70 5.60 -16.28
C ILE A 174 1.91 5.63 -17.60
N ARG A 175 2.22 6.54 -18.52
CA ARG A 175 1.52 6.73 -19.78
C ARG A 175 1.35 5.40 -20.53
N ASP A 176 0.12 5.12 -20.96
CA ASP A 176 -0.29 3.92 -21.70
C ASP A 176 -0.10 2.57 -20.96
N ARG A 177 0.09 2.58 -19.63
CA ARG A 177 0.35 1.37 -18.83
C ARG A 177 -0.87 0.84 -18.08
N ILE A 178 -1.98 1.55 -18.07
CA ILE A 178 -3.20 1.19 -17.34
C ILE A 178 -4.34 0.89 -18.33
N ASP A 179 -4.89 -0.31 -18.26
CA ASP A 179 -6.15 -0.68 -18.93
C ASP A 179 -7.32 -0.31 -18.02
N LEU A 180 -7.87 0.90 -18.23
CA LEU A 180 -8.98 1.45 -17.45
C LEU A 180 -10.33 0.77 -17.73
N SER A 181 -10.40 -0.17 -18.68
CA SER A 181 -11.60 -1.00 -18.90
C SER A 181 -11.70 -2.17 -17.91
N LYS A 182 -10.62 -2.43 -17.14
CA LYS A 182 -10.51 -3.58 -16.22
C LYS A 182 -10.03 -3.10 -14.85
N ILE A 183 -10.99 -2.77 -13.98
CA ILE A 183 -10.70 -2.22 -12.66
C ILE A 183 -11.30 -3.12 -11.58
N ALA A 184 -10.49 -3.48 -10.58
CA ALA A 184 -10.95 -4.10 -9.35
C ALA A 184 -10.61 -3.23 -8.14
N ILE A 185 -11.33 -3.44 -7.04
CA ILE A 185 -10.99 -2.90 -5.73
C ILE A 185 -10.88 -4.03 -4.71
N LEU A 186 -9.88 -3.93 -3.85
CA LEU A 186 -9.81 -4.71 -2.62
C LEU A 186 -9.55 -3.86 -1.39
N GLY A 187 -9.99 -4.34 -0.24
CA GLY A 187 -9.65 -3.69 1.01
C GLY A 187 -9.86 -4.54 2.24
N HIS A 188 -9.20 -4.14 3.31
CA HIS A 188 -9.25 -4.83 4.61
C HIS A 188 -10.00 -4.00 5.65
N SER A 189 -10.91 -4.62 6.41
CA SER A 189 -11.62 -3.99 7.53
C SER A 189 -12.37 -2.71 7.10
N TYR A 190 -11.96 -1.51 7.54
CA TYR A 190 -12.56 -0.28 7.01
C TYR A 190 -12.32 -0.09 5.49
N GLY A 191 -11.27 -0.69 4.95
CA GLY A 191 -11.05 -0.79 3.50
C GLY A 191 -11.99 -1.79 2.83
N ALA A 192 -12.44 -2.82 3.56
CA ALA A 192 -13.47 -3.73 3.08
C ALA A 192 -14.83 -3.01 2.97
N TYR A 193 -15.18 -2.17 3.94
CA TYR A 193 -16.30 -1.22 3.80
C TYR A 193 -16.14 -0.35 2.54
N THR A 194 -14.95 0.22 2.31
CA THR A 194 -14.70 1.04 1.10
C THR A 194 -14.97 0.24 -0.18
N ALA A 195 -14.45 -0.98 -0.27
CA ALA A 195 -14.66 -1.86 -1.42
C ALA A 195 -16.14 -2.21 -1.61
N MET A 196 -16.83 -2.55 -0.52
CA MET A 196 -18.26 -2.87 -0.51
C MET A 196 -19.10 -1.70 -1.04
N VAL A 197 -18.89 -0.49 -0.52
CA VAL A 197 -19.65 0.70 -0.94
C VAL A 197 -19.31 1.10 -2.38
N SER A 198 -18.04 1.04 -2.77
CA SER A 198 -17.63 1.35 -4.15
C SER A 198 -18.26 0.37 -5.17
N CYS A 199 -18.63 -0.85 -4.75
CA CYS A 199 -19.34 -1.83 -5.56
C CYS A 199 -20.88 -1.78 -5.41
N GLY A 200 -21.43 -0.78 -4.72
CA GLY A 200 -22.89 -0.56 -4.63
C GLY A 200 -23.57 -1.03 -3.34
N VAL A 201 -22.83 -1.48 -2.32
CA VAL A 201 -23.45 -1.70 -0.99
C VAL A 201 -23.83 -0.34 -0.39
N LYS A 202 -25.11 -0.17 -0.04
CA LYS A 202 -25.64 1.11 0.49
C LYS A 202 -25.32 1.26 1.99
N PRO A 203 -24.51 2.25 2.41
CA PRO A 203 -24.22 2.47 3.82
C PRO A 203 -25.41 3.07 4.57
N VAL A 204 -25.59 2.67 5.83
CA VAL A 204 -26.62 3.25 6.71
C VAL A 204 -26.32 4.73 6.96
N GLY A 205 -27.34 5.58 6.83
CA GLY A 205 -27.25 7.02 7.09
C GLY A 205 -26.57 7.83 5.98
N ILE A 206 -26.41 7.27 4.79
CA ILE A 206 -25.86 7.94 3.60
C ILE A 206 -26.80 7.64 2.43
N ASP A 207 -27.54 8.66 2.00
CA ASP A 207 -28.48 8.53 0.88
C ASP A 207 -27.79 8.72 -0.48
N GLU A 208 -26.61 9.33 -0.51
CA GLU A 208 -25.86 9.55 -1.73
C GLU A 208 -25.33 8.25 -2.34
N ASP A 209 -25.41 8.14 -3.68
CA ASP A 209 -24.78 7.03 -4.39
C ASP A 209 -23.25 7.18 -4.42
N LEU A 210 -22.60 6.34 -3.64
CA LEU A 210 -21.14 6.27 -3.51
C LEU A 210 -20.52 5.13 -4.32
N SER A 211 -21.31 4.45 -5.16
CA SER A 211 -20.80 3.41 -6.06
C SER A 211 -19.88 4.00 -7.13
N GLU A 212 -19.03 3.14 -7.70
CA GLU A 212 -18.11 3.50 -8.77
C GLU A 212 -18.30 2.52 -9.95
N PRO A 213 -19.03 2.94 -11.01
CA PRO A 213 -19.46 2.05 -12.07
C PRO A 213 -18.32 1.47 -12.91
N ARG A 214 -17.12 2.04 -12.84
CA ARG A 214 -15.94 1.51 -13.55
C ARG A 214 -15.36 0.25 -12.88
N ILE A 215 -15.73 -0.06 -11.63
CA ILE A 215 -15.23 -1.23 -10.91
C ILE A 215 -15.99 -2.50 -11.34
N GLY A 216 -15.27 -3.46 -11.89
CA GLY A 216 -15.80 -4.75 -12.33
C GLY A 216 -15.64 -5.90 -11.34
N LEU A 217 -14.93 -5.72 -10.22
CA LEU A 217 -14.76 -6.72 -9.16
C LEU A 217 -14.48 -6.07 -7.80
N GLY A 218 -15.18 -6.53 -6.76
CA GLY A 218 -14.89 -6.19 -5.36
C GLY A 218 -14.31 -7.37 -4.57
N ILE A 219 -13.26 -7.12 -3.77
CA ILE A 219 -12.70 -8.09 -2.81
C ILE A 219 -12.63 -7.46 -1.41
N ALA A 220 -13.42 -7.99 -0.48
CA ALA A 220 -13.50 -7.49 0.89
C ALA A 220 -12.87 -8.48 1.87
N MET A 221 -11.81 -8.06 2.56
CA MET A 221 -11.16 -8.85 3.63
C MET A 221 -11.64 -8.37 5.00
N SER A 222 -12.25 -9.25 5.78
CA SER A 222 -13.03 -8.93 6.98
C SER A 222 -14.18 -7.94 6.67
N PRO A 223 -15.10 -8.27 5.73
CA PRO A 223 -16.21 -7.39 5.32
C PRO A 223 -17.12 -6.99 6.48
N GLN A 224 -17.70 -5.80 6.46
CA GLN A 224 -18.62 -5.40 7.53
C GLN A 224 -19.93 -6.20 7.49
N SER A 225 -20.46 -6.50 8.67
CA SER A 225 -21.72 -7.22 8.85
C SER A 225 -22.95 -6.32 8.67
N SER A 226 -24.13 -6.93 8.51
CA SER A 226 -25.42 -6.23 8.38
C SER A 226 -26.05 -5.92 9.74
N ASN A 227 -25.24 -5.48 10.72
CA ASN A 227 -25.65 -5.32 12.12
C ASN A 227 -26.29 -3.95 12.44
N GLY A 228 -26.52 -3.11 11.44
CA GLY A 228 -27.09 -1.78 11.58
C GLY A 228 -26.08 -0.67 11.84
N ASN A 229 -24.78 -0.98 12.03
CA ASN A 229 -23.77 0.07 12.22
C ASN A 229 -23.31 0.67 10.88
N PHE A 230 -22.66 -0.13 10.03
CA PHE A 230 -22.25 0.30 8.69
C PHE A 230 -23.31 -0.04 7.64
N PHE A 231 -23.93 -1.22 7.77
CA PHE A 231 -24.87 -1.79 6.82
C PHE A 231 -26.04 -2.42 7.56
N ASP A 232 -27.21 -2.42 6.93
CA ASP A 232 -28.36 -3.21 7.31
C ASP A 232 -28.59 -4.34 6.29
N ARG A 233 -29.68 -5.10 6.44
CA ARG A 233 -29.95 -6.25 5.55
C ARG A 233 -30.25 -5.83 4.10
N ASN A 234 -30.82 -4.65 3.90
CA ASN A 234 -31.21 -4.13 2.59
C ASN A 234 -30.03 -3.48 1.86
N SER A 235 -28.98 -3.09 2.58
CA SER A 235 -27.75 -2.50 2.03
C SER A 235 -27.15 -3.28 0.86
N PHE A 236 -27.37 -4.60 0.78
CA PHE A 236 -26.71 -5.51 -0.16
C PHE A 236 -27.53 -5.84 -1.40
N ALA A 237 -28.81 -5.45 -1.44
CA ALA A 237 -29.80 -5.99 -2.37
C ALA A 237 -29.52 -5.69 -3.85
N GLU A 238 -28.82 -4.59 -4.14
CA GLU A 238 -28.58 -4.08 -5.50
C GLU A 238 -27.15 -4.32 -6.01
N VAL A 239 -26.37 -5.17 -5.33
CA VAL A 239 -24.96 -5.40 -5.70
C VAL A 239 -24.83 -6.43 -6.83
N GLU A 240 -24.68 -5.92 -8.05
CA GLU A 240 -24.54 -6.75 -9.26
C GLU A 240 -23.10 -7.18 -9.55
N VAL A 241 -22.12 -6.39 -9.11
CA VAL A 241 -20.69 -6.65 -9.38
C VAL A 241 -20.27 -8.00 -8.77
N PRO A 242 -19.45 -8.81 -9.45
CA PRO A 242 -18.79 -9.96 -8.83
C PRO A 242 -18.09 -9.58 -7.54
N PHE A 243 -18.23 -10.42 -6.51
CA PHE A 243 -17.80 -10.02 -5.17
C PHE A 243 -17.19 -11.18 -4.38
N VAL A 244 -16.02 -10.93 -3.79
CA VAL A 244 -15.31 -11.89 -2.97
C VAL A 244 -15.23 -11.38 -1.54
N GLY A 245 -15.68 -12.18 -0.58
CA GLY A 245 -15.43 -11.94 0.84
C GLY A 245 -14.46 -12.94 1.40
N ILE A 246 -13.48 -12.45 2.16
CA ILE A 246 -12.44 -13.26 2.78
C ILE A 246 -12.40 -12.92 4.27
N SER A 247 -12.45 -13.91 5.15
CA SER A 247 -12.25 -13.71 6.60
C SER A 247 -11.82 -15.03 7.26
N GLY A 248 -11.86 -15.12 8.58
CA GLY A 248 -11.38 -16.28 9.32
C GLY A 248 -12.14 -16.57 10.60
N THR A 249 -11.91 -17.77 11.15
CA THR A 249 -12.68 -18.28 12.29
C THR A 249 -12.41 -17.57 13.61
N ARG A 250 -11.30 -16.81 13.73
CA ARG A 250 -10.95 -16.01 14.92
C ARG A 250 -11.06 -14.50 14.67
N ASP A 251 -11.75 -14.10 13.61
CA ASP A 251 -12.02 -12.70 13.32
C ASP A 251 -13.07 -12.12 14.29
N ILE A 252 -12.94 -10.84 14.64
CA ILE A 252 -13.64 -10.19 15.75
C ILE A 252 -15.16 -10.03 15.53
N GLN A 253 -15.65 -10.04 14.29
CA GLN A 253 -17.11 -10.08 14.01
C GLN A 253 -17.60 -11.48 13.63
N GLY A 254 -16.71 -12.49 13.64
CA GLY A 254 -17.04 -13.89 13.38
C GLY A 254 -17.92 -14.08 12.14
N ASN A 255 -19.04 -14.79 12.31
CA ASN A 255 -19.94 -15.13 11.20
C ASN A 255 -20.62 -13.92 10.53
N GLY A 256 -20.60 -12.73 11.12
CA GLY A 256 -21.12 -11.51 10.48
C GLY A 256 -20.39 -11.17 9.18
N HIS A 257 -19.11 -11.56 9.05
CA HIS A 257 -18.36 -11.40 7.80
C HIS A 257 -18.92 -12.24 6.63
N ARG A 258 -19.90 -13.11 6.87
CA ARG A 258 -20.57 -13.91 5.82
C ARG A 258 -21.84 -13.23 5.29
N ASP A 259 -22.27 -12.11 5.87
CA ASP A 259 -23.56 -11.50 5.54
C ASP A 259 -23.67 -11.11 4.06
N PHE A 260 -22.60 -10.56 3.47
CA PHE A 260 -22.58 -10.22 2.04
C PHE A 260 -22.94 -11.42 1.15
N PHE A 261 -22.41 -12.62 1.47
CA PHE A 261 -22.59 -13.83 0.67
C PHE A 261 -24.03 -14.34 0.71
N LYS A 262 -24.76 -14.00 1.77
CA LYS A 262 -26.17 -14.37 1.97
C LYS A 262 -27.14 -13.31 1.44
N LEU A 263 -26.74 -12.03 1.45
CA LEU A 263 -27.63 -10.90 1.23
C LEU A 263 -27.46 -10.24 -0.14
N MET A 264 -26.30 -10.36 -0.78
CA MET A 264 -26.14 -9.94 -2.17
C MET A 264 -26.86 -10.91 -3.12
N PRO A 265 -27.33 -10.46 -4.30
CA PRO A 265 -27.83 -11.35 -5.34
C PRO A 265 -26.85 -12.49 -5.67
N SER A 266 -27.37 -13.72 -5.73
CA SER A 266 -26.59 -14.94 -5.98
C SER A 266 -26.12 -14.98 -7.43
N LYS A 267 -24.91 -14.48 -7.66
CA LYS A 267 -24.20 -14.54 -8.93
C LYS A 267 -22.76 -14.09 -8.74
N ASP A 268 -21.82 -14.97 -9.09
CA ASP A 268 -20.38 -14.69 -9.11
C ASP A 268 -19.89 -14.16 -7.75
N LYS A 269 -20.39 -14.76 -6.65
CA LYS A 269 -19.93 -14.47 -5.29
C LYS A 269 -19.01 -15.58 -4.80
N HIS A 270 -17.95 -15.19 -4.10
CA HIS A 270 -17.01 -16.13 -3.49
C HIS A 270 -16.86 -15.81 -2.00
N LEU A 271 -16.98 -16.82 -1.15
CA LEU A 271 -16.68 -16.74 0.28
C LEU A 271 -15.47 -17.62 0.59
N ILE A 272 -14.39 -17.02 1.06
CA ILE A 272 -13.12 -17.71 1.39
C ILE A 272 -12.87 -17.57 2.88
N TRP A 273 -12.75 -18.70 3.57
CA TRP A 273 -12.73 -18.74 5.03
C TRP A 273 -11.48 -19.45 5.55
N PHE A 274 -10.59 -18.67 6.16
CA PHE A 274 -9.34 -19.15 6.73
C PHE A 274 -9.54 -19.63 8.17
N TYR A 275 -9.22 -20.88 8.46
CA TYR A 275 -9.24 -21.37 9.83
C TYR A 275 -8.08 -20.77 10.63
N ASP A 276 -8.37 -20.37 11.87
CA ASP A 276 -7.47 -19.72 12.84
C ASP A 276 -6.96 -18.32 12.46
N ALA A 277 -7.31 -17.79 11.28
CA ALA A 277 -7.02 -16.42 10.93
C ALA A 277 -7.81 -15.43 11.80
N THR A 278 -7.13 -14.35 12.19
CA THR A 278 -7.67 -13.26 13.02
C THR A 278 -7.95 -12.03 12.17
N HIS A 279 -8.58 -11.01 12.75
CA HIS A 279 -8.84 -9.75 12.05
C HIS A 279 -7.59 -9.13 11.42
N PHE A 280 -6.44 -9.24 12.08
CA PHE A 280 -5.18 -8.63 11.61
C PHE A 280 -4.37 -9.53 10.67
N SER A 281 -4.83 -10.76 10.38
CA SER A 281 -4.13 -11.67 9.48
C SER A 281 -4.16 -11.21 8.01
N PHE A 282 -4.99 -10.22 7.67
CA PHE A 282 -5.18 -9.70 6.31
C PHE A 282 -4.49 -8.35 6.06
N SER A 283 -3.64 -7.90 6.99
CA SER A 283 -2.85 -6.68 6.86
C SER A 283 -1.37 -7.00 6.97
N ASP A 284 -0.63 -6.78 5.89
CA ASP A 284 0.80 -7.08 5.81
C ASP A 284 1.60 -5.97 5.12
N PRO A 285 2.26 -5.11 5.90
CA PRO A 285 3.10 -4.04 5.35
C PRO A 285 4.51 -4.52 4.96
N THR A 286 4.81 -5.83 5.05
CA THR A 286 6.15 -6.38 4.77
C THR A 286 6.62 -6.03 3.37
N GLY A 287 7.90 -5.66 3.25
CA GLY A 287 8.51 -5.17 2.00
C GLY A 287 8.32 -3.67 1.76
N GLY A 288 7.42 -3.02 2.49
CA GLY A 288 7.18 -1.58 2.42
C GLY A 288 7.99 -0.76 3.42
N PRO A 289 7.81 0.57 3.42
CA PRO A 289 8.54 1.48 4.31
C PRO A 289 8.07 1.43 5.77
N ARG A 290 6.94 0.77 6.06
CA ARG A 290 6.42 0.61 7.43
C ARG A 290 6.68 -0.80 7.94
N LYS A 291 7.06 -0.92 9.21
CA LYS A 291 7.20 -2.20 9.90
C LYS A 291 6.07 -2.33 10.93
N LEU A 292 5.41 -3.49 10.95
CA LEU A 292 4.49 -3.88 12.02
C LEU A 292 5.12 -5.02 12.79
N MET A 293 5.02 -4.99 14.12
CA MET A 293 5.51 -6.09 14.95
C MET A 293 4.54 -7.26 14.84
N ARG A 294 5.08 -8.48 14.66
CA ARG A 294 4.33 -9.74 14.64
C ARG A 294 3.26 -9.83 13.54
N THR A 295 3.55 -9.29 12.36
CA THR A 295 2.69 -9.48 11.18
C THR A 295 2.50 -10.97 10.87
N ASP A 296 1.25 -11.37 10.67
CA ASP A 296 0.93 -12.72 10.21
C ASP A 296 1.16 -12.79 8.69
N THR A 297 2.30 -13.36 8.30
CA THR A 297 2.68 -13.47 6.88
C THR A 297 2.12 -14.73 6.23
N ASP A 298 1.59 -15.69 7.00
CA ASP A 298 1.15 -16.98 6.45
C ASP A 298 -0.16 -16.82 5.67
N VAL A 299 -1.11 -16.05 6.22
CA VAL A 299 -2.35 -15.69 5.51
C VAL A 299 -2.03 -14.84 4.28
N THR A 300 -1.09 -13.89 4.37
CA THR A 300 -0.65 -13.12 3.20
C THR A 300 -0.09 -14.01 2.09
N ARG A 301 0.75 -15.00 2.40
CA ARG A 301 1.28 -15.93 1.39
C ARG A 301 0.18 -16.71 0.68
N ALA A 302 -0.86 -17.11 1.41
CA ALA A 302 -2.04 -17.73 0.81
C ALA A 302 -2.80 -16.75 -0.10
N LEU A 303 -3.01 -15.50 0.33
CA LEU A 303 -3.66 -14.46 -0.47
C LEU A 303 -2.87 -14.13 -1.74
N GLN A 304 -1.54 -14.11 -1.66
CA GLN A 304 -0.63 -13.94 -2.79
C GLN A 304 -0.81 -15.02 -3.87
N ILE A 305 -1.35 -16.19 -3.52
CA ILE A 305 -1.68 -17.26 -4.47
C ILE A 305 -3.13 -17.14 -4.97
N ILE A 306 -4.07 -16.85 -4.07
CA ILE A 306 -5.52 -16.87 -4.35
C ILE A 306 -5.96 -15.62 -5.11
N VAL A 307 -5.59 -14.43 -4.63
CA VAL A 307 -6.12 -13.15 -5.14
C VAL A 307 -5.77 -12.93 -6.61
N PRO A 308 -4.52 -13.13 -7.09
CA PRO A 308 -4.21 -12.96 -8.51
C PRO A 308 -5.03 -13.88 -9.43
N ARG A 309 -5.38 -15.09 -8.97
CA ARG A 309 -6.18 -16.03 -9.77
C ARG A 309 -7.65 -15.65 -9.87
N ILE A 310 -8.18 -15.03 -8.83
CA ILE A 310 -9.51 -14.40 -8.87
C ILE A 310 -9.48 -13.22 -9.83
N LEU A 311 -8.47 -12.34 -9.71
CA LEU A 311 -8.31 -11.20 -10.62
C LEU A 311 -8.19 -11.65 -12.09
N ASP A 312 -7.43 -12.69 -12.38
CA ASP A 312 -7.29 -13.22 -13.75
C ASP A 312 -8.64 -13.65 -14.34
N THR A 313 -9.52 -14.22 -13.51
CA THR A 313 -10.86 -14.68 -13.93
C THR A 313 -11.72 -13.50 -14.36
N TYR A 314 -11.78 -12.44 -13.53
CA TYR A 314 -12.71 -11.33 -13.74
C TYR A 314 -12.16 -10.19 -14.59
N LEU A 315 -10.84 -9.98 -14.61
CA LEU A 315 -10.21 -8.89 -15.35
C LEU A 315 -9.55 -9.36 -16.66
N ARG A 316 -9.13 -10.63 -16.75
CA ARG A 316 -8.39 -11.14 -17.92
C ARG A 316 -9.12 -12.25 -18.69
N GLY A 317 -10.35 -12.59 -18.29
CA GLY A 317 -11.14 -13.62 -18.95
C GLY A 317 -10.56 -15.03 -18.78
N ALA A 318 -9.76 -15.27 -17.74
CA ALA A 318 -9.32 -16.63 -17.42
C ALA A 318 -10.53 -17.53 -17.09
N PRO A 319 -10.42 -18.86 -17.24
CA PRO A 319 -11.52 -19.77 -16.95
C PRO A 319 -12.11 -19.56 -15.55
N LYS A 320 -13.44 -19.70 -15.43
CA LYS A 320 -14.13 -19.65 -14.13
C LYS A 320 -13.50 -20.63 -13.15
N LEU A 321 -13.41 -20.21 -11.89
CA LEU A 321 -12.88 -21.02 -10.78
C LEU A 321 -13.90 -22.08 -10.35
N ASP A 322 -13.99 -23.17 -11.11
CA ASP A 322 -14.77 -24.35 -10.74
C ASP A 322 -14.26 -25.00 -9.44
N GLN A 323 -14.95 -26.04 -8.97
CA GLN A 323 -14.59 -26.71 -7.72
C GLN A 323 -13.15 -27.26 -7.77
N THR A 324 -12.73 -27.88 -8.87
CA THR A 324 -11.41 -28.48 -9.02
C THR A 324 -10.31 -27.42 -9.00
N ALA A 325 -10.49 -26.31 -9.72
CA ALA A 325 -9.56 -25.18 -9.71
C ALA A 325 -9.44 -24.55 -8.32
N ARG A 326 -10.57 -24.37 -7.61
CA ARG A 326 -10.59 -23.84 -6.24
C ARG A 326 -9.88 -24.77 -5.26
N ASP A 327 -10.12 -26.07 -5.32
CA ASP A 327 -9.46 -27.06 -4.46
C ASP A 327 -7.94 -27.10 -4.69
N ALA A 328 -7.50 -27.01 -5.94
CA ALA A 328 -6.09 -26.92 -6.28
C ALA A 328 -5.43 -25.64 -5.72
N LEU A 329 -6.12 -24.49 -5.83
CA LEU A 329 -5.64 -23.24 -5.25
C LEU A 329 -5.59 -23.28 -3.73
N VAL A 330 -6.62 -23.84 -3.07
CA VAL A 330 -6.62 -24.04 -1.62
C VAL A 330 -5.42 -24.88 -1.22
N LYS A 331 -5.21 -26.04 -1.85
CA LYS A 331 -4.08 -26.92 -1.55
C LYS A 331 -2.73 -26.21 -1.71
N LYS A 332 -2.55 -25.43 -2.78
CA LYS A 332 -1.33 -24.65 -3.02
C LYS A 332 -1.11 -23.55 -1.98
N SER A 333 -2.18 -23.04 -1.39
CA SER A 333 -2.17 -21.93 -0.44
C SER A 333 -1.96 -22.35 1.01
N LEU A 334 -1.98 -23.65 1.32
CA LEU A 334 -1.71 -24.14 2.66
C LEU A 334 -0.21 -24.04 2.99
N GLY A 335 0.11 -23.59 4.20
CA GLY A 335 1.48 -23.38 4.67
C GLY A 335 1.53 -22.61 5.99
N GLY A 336 2.62 -22.77 6.76
CA GLY A 336 2.77 -22.10 8.05
C GLY A 336 1.59 -22.39 9.00
N LYS A 337 0.89 -21.36 9.46
CA LYS A 337 -0.34 -21.48 10.28
C LYS A 337 -1.62 -21.73 9.47
N VAL A 338 -1.60 -21.53 8.15
CA VAL A 338 -2.76 -21.77 7.28
C VAL A 338 -2.86 -23.26 6.98
N ARG A 339 -3.67 -23.97 7.79
CA ARG A 339 -3.87 -25.42 7.66
C ARG A 339 -5.16 -25.83 6.97
N ARG A 340 -6.13 -24.91 6.89
CA ARG A 340 -7.42 -25.17 6.27
C ARG A 340 -8.02 -23.86 5.75
N ILE A 341 -8.52 -23.91 4.52
CA ILE A 341 -9.28 -22.85 3.88
C ILE A 341 -10.56 -23.49 3.35
N GLU A 342 -11.71 -22.89 3.64
CA GLU A 342 -12.98 -23.24 3.03
C GLU A 342 -13.28 -22.23 1.91
N TRP A 343 -13.78 -22.70 0.76
CA TRP A 343 -14.16 -21.83 -0.35
C TRP A 343 -15.57 -22.19 -0.83
N GLN A 344 -16.52 -21.26 -0.69
CA GLN A 344 -17.90 -21.38 -1.18
C GLN A 344 -18.16 -20.40 -2.34
N THR A 345 -19.10 -20.75 -3.23
CA THR A 345 -19.53 -19.92 -4.37
C THR A 345 -21.03 -19.99 -4.56
N ASN A 346 -21.65 -18.92 -5.08
CA ASN A 346 -23.07 -18.89 -5.45
C ASN A 346 -23.37 -17.96 -6.64
#